data_AF-A0A3D5E3Y9-F1
#
_entry.id   AF-A0A3D5E3Y9-F1
#
_cell.length_a   1.000
_cell.length_b   1.000
_cell.length_c   1.000
_cell.angle_alpha   90.00
_cell.angle_beta   90.00
_cell.angle_gamma   90.00
#
_symmetry.space_group_name_H-M   'P 1'
#
loop_
_entity.id
_entity.type
_entity.pdbx_description
1 polymer ?
#
loop_
_entity_poly.entity_id
_entity_poly.type
_entity_poly.pdbx_seq_one_letter_code
_entity_poly.pdbx_strand_id
1 'polypeptide(L)'
;TTENPYFEIIGALLSRSRIFQFKSLSAHETRIVLEQAIADKERGYGDKSIQIDKDAMEHLVIVSGGDARNALNALELAVESTKEDKSGVIKISLQVAQESIQKRAVSYDKNGDDHYDTISAFIKS
;
A
#
# COMPACT_ATOMS: atom_id res chain seq x y z
N THR A 1 -6.16 15.68 -11.57
CA THR A 1 -4.74 15.98 -11.87
C THR A 1 -4.04 16.31 -10.58
N THR A 2 -2.76 16.00 -10.45
CA THR A 2 -1.88 16.48 -9.38
C THR A 2 -1.35 17.89 -9.68
N GLU A 3 -1.36 18.28 -10.95
CA GLU A 3 -0.91 19.57 -11.44
C GLU A 3 -1.99 20.64 -11.29
N ASN A 4 -1.57 21.91 -11.35
CA ASN A 4 -2.49 23.02 -11.20
C ASN A 4 -3.37 23.18 -12.46
N PRO A 5 -4.69 22.93 -12.38
CA PRO A 5 -5.57 22.95 -13.55
C PRO A 5 -5.70 24.33 -14.20
N TYR A 6 -5.37 25.41 -13.48
CA TYR A 6 -5.41 26.78 -14.03
C TYR A 6 -4.29 27.05 -15.03
N PHE A 7 -3.20 26.26 -15.03
CA PHE A 7 -2.10 26.39 -15.98
C PHE A 7 -2.20 25.42 -17.15
N GLU A 8 -2.74 24.22 -16.92
CA GLU A 8 -2.71 23.14 -17.92
C GLU A 8 -3.99 22.98 -18.73
N ILE A 9 -5.13 23.51 -18.26
CA ILE A 9 -6.42 23.32 -18.91
C ILE A 9 -6.88 24.60 -19.60
N ILE A 10 -7.36 24.48 -20.84
CA ILE A 10 -7.90 25.61 -21.61
C ILE A 10 -9.12 26.24 -20.91
N GLY A 11 -9.21 27.56 -20.96
CA GLY A 11 -10.25 28.33 -20.27
C GLY A 11 -11.69 27.94 -20.62
N ALA A 12 -11.93 27.44 -21.84
CA ALA A 12 -13.25 26.98 -22.26
C ALA A 12 -13.76 25.74 -21.49
N LEU A 13 -12.84 24.87 -21.04
CA LEU A 13 -13.17 23.71 -20.19
C LEU A 13 -13.30 24.14 -18.73
N LEU A 14 -12.41 25.01 -18.25
CA LEU A 14 -12.46 25.53 -16.88
C LEU A 14 -13.76 26.29 -16.60
N SER A 15 -14.25 27.09 -17.55
CA SER A 15 -15.49 27.87 -17.38
C SER A 15 -16.77 27.03 -17.27
N ARG A 16 -16.71 25.75 -17.64
CA ARG A 16 -17.83 24.81 -17.60
C ARG A 16 -17.62 23.65 -16.61
N SER A 17 -16.52 23.66 -15.88
CA SER A 17 -16.15 22.60 -14.93
C SER A 17 -16.16 23.14 -13.50
N ARG A 18 -16.50 22.28 -12.54
CA ARG A 18 -16.28 22.57 -11.11
C ARG A 18 -14.96 21.97 -10.68
N ILE A 19 -14.10 22.79 -10.09
CA ILE A 19 -12.80 22.36 -9.59
C ILE A 19 -12.94 22.03 -8.11
N PHE A 20 -12.52 20.84 -7.72
CA PHE A 20 -12.43 20.41 -6.34
C PHE A 20 -10.96 20.14 -6.00
N GLN A 21 -10.49 20.72 -4.89
CA GLN A 21 -9.18 20.42 -4.37
C GLN A 21 -9.29 19.26 -3.38
N PHE A 22 -8.58 18.18 -3.68
CA PHE A 22 -8.38 17.08 -2.74
C PHE A 22 -7.10 17.33 -1.94
N LYS A 23 -7.09 16.89 -0.68
CA LYS A 23 -5.92 16.91 0.19
C LYS A 23 -5.47 15.48 0.43
N SER A 24 -4.19 15.30 0.72
CA SER A 24 -3.67 14.01 1.21
C SER A 24 -4.42 13.61 2.48
N LEU A 25 -4.58 12.30 2.68
CA LEU A 25 -5.19 11.78 3.89
C LEU A 25 -4.32 12.09 5.11
N SER A 26 -4.97 12.35 6.24
CA SER A 26 -4.30 12.34 7.53
C SER A 26 -3.90 10.91 7.91
N ALA A 27 -2.95 10.78 8.84
CA ALA A 27 -2.54 9.48 9.38
C ALA A 27 -3.73 8.67 9.95
N HIS A 28 -4.69 9.36 10.57
CA HIS A 28 -5.90 8.73 11.09
C HIS A 28 -6.81 8.20 9.97
N GLU A 29 -7.04 8.99 8.92
CA GLU A 29 -7.85 8.57 7.77
C GLU A 29 -7.19 7.39 7.03
N THR A 30 -5.87 7.42 6.85
CA THR A 30 -5.13 6.29 6.27
C THR A 30 -5.29 5.03 7.12
N ARG A 31 -5.21 5.14 8.45
CA ARG A 31 -5.43 4.00 9.35
C ARG A 31 -6.81 3.40 9.16
N ILE A 32 -7.85 4.23 9.07
CA ILE A 32 -9.23 3.77 8.80
C ILE A 32 -9.30 2.99 7.50
N VAL A 33 -8.67 3.48 6.43
CA VAL A 33 -8.65 2.78 5.13
C VAL A 33 -8.01 1.40 5.26
N LEU A 34 -6.90 1.27 5.98
CA LEU A 34 -6.23 -0.01 6.20
C LEU A 34 -7.09 -0.96 7.05
N GLU A 35 -7.68 -0.47 8.13
CA GLU A 35 -8.58 -1.26 8.98
C GLU A 35 -9.82 -1.73 8.23
N GLN A 36 -10.38 -0.90 7.35
CA GLN A 36 -11.48 -1.28 6.46
C GLN A 36 -11.06 -2.39 5.49
N ALA A 37 -9.88 -2.27 4.87
CA ALA A 37 -9.38 -3.30 3.96
C ALA A 37 -9.16 -4.65 4.67
N ILE A 38 -8.77 -4.64 5.94
CA ILE A 38 -8.60 -5.86 6.74
C ILE A 38 -9.95 -6.48 7.10
N ALA A 39 -10.96 -5.67 7.39
CA ALA A 39 -12.27 -6.13 7.85
C ALA A 39 -13.28 -6.46 6.74
N ASP A 40 -13.10 -5.92 5.52
CA ASP A 40 -14.03 -6.10 4.40
C ASP A 40 -13.91 -7.53 3.83
N LYS A 41 -15.00 -8.30 3.87
CA LYS A 41 -15.05 -9.69 3.39
C LYS A 41 -15.22 -9.82 1.88
N GLU A 42 -15.75 -8.81 1.22
CA GLU A 42 -16.05 -8.88 -0.22
C GLU A 42 -14.92 -8.31 -1.06
N ARG A 43 -14.26 -7.25 -0.57
CA ARG A 43 -13.28 -6.46 -1.33
C ARG A 43 -11.93 -6.34 -0.61
N GLY A 44 -11.78 -7.02 0.51
CA GLY A 44 -10.60 -6.96 1.36
C GLY A 44 -10.21 -8.32 1.89
N TYR A 45 -9.61 -8.33 3.07
CA TYR A 45 -9.07 -9.52 3.72
C TYR A 45 -9.94 -10.05 4.87
N GLY A 46 -11.23 -9.71 4.92
CA GLY A 46 -12.13 -10.07 6.01
C GLY A 46 -12.31 -11.58 6.23
N ASP A 47 -11.93 -12.42 5.25
CA ASP A 47 -11.93 -13.88 5.36
C ASP A 47 -10.60 -14.47 5.85
N LYS A 48 -9.52 -13.66 5.89
CA LYS A 48 -8.22 -14.05 6.44
C LYS A 48 -8.11 -13.61 7.90
N SER A 49 -7.50 -14.45 8.74
CA SER A 49 -7.20 -14.06 10.12
C SER A 49 -5.89 -13.29 10.17
N ILE A 50 -5.96 -11.96 10.07
CA ILE A 50 -4.79 -11.08 10.08
C ILE A 50 -4.63 -10.42 11.45
N GLN A 51 -3.43 -10.49 12.01
CA GLN A 51 -3.01 -9.73 13.18
C GLN A 51 -1.86 -8.81 12.78
N ILE A 52 -2.04 -7.51 12.99
CA ILE A 52 -1.02 -6.50 12.70
C ILE A 52 -0.57 -5.89 14.02
N ASP A 53 0.73 -5.89 14.26
CA ASP A 53 1.29 -5.24 15.43
C ASP A 53 1.07 -3.72 15.35
N LYS A 54 0.93 -3.06 16.51
CA LYS A 54 0.59 -1.63 16.56
C LYS A 54 1.63 -0.76 15.85
N ASP A 55 2.90 -1.07 16.03
CA ASP A 55 4.04 -0.42 15.41
C ASP A 55 4.12 -0.69 13.89
N ALA A 56 3.77 -1.89 13.44
CA ALA A 56 3.64 -2.22 12.03
C ALA A 56 2.54 -1.38 11.34
N MET A 57 1.36 -1.28 11.96
CA MET A 57 0.26 -0.43 11.45
C MET A 57 0.67 1.05 11.42
N GLU A 58 1.32 1.53 12.47
CA GLU A 58 1.82 2.91 12.51
C GLU A 58 2.88 3.17 11.42
N HIS A 59 3.76 2.22 11.18
CA HIS A 59 4.76 2.31 10.11
C HIS A 59 4.12 2.39 8.72
N LEU A 60 3.16 1.51 8.41
CA LEU A 60 2.43 1.54 7.14
C LEU A 60 1.73 2.89 6.90
N VAL A 61 1.10 3.43 7.96
CA VAL A 61 0.44 4.73 7.91
C VAL A 61 1.43 5.86 7.64
N ILE A 62 2.54 5.92 8.39
CA ILE A 62 3.53 7.00 8.26
C ILE A 62 4.17 7.00 6.87
N VAL A 63 4.60 5.83 6.39
CA VAL A 63 5.34 5.74 5.13
C VAL A 63 4.44 5.97 3.91
N SER A 64 3.14 5.74 4.03
CA SER A 64 2.18 6.05 2.95
C SER A 64 2.09 7.54 2.61
N GLY A 65 2.49 8.44 3.52
CA GLY A 65 2.47 9.89 3.29
C GLY A 65 1.07 10.46 2.99
N GLY A 66 0.00 9.78 3.40
CA GLY A 66 -1.38 10.18 3.09
C GLY A 66 -1.90 9.73 1.73
N ASP A 67 -1.16 8.89 1.01
CA ASP A 67 -1.63 8.19 -0.20
C ASP A 67 -2.21 6.81 0.18
N ALA A 68 -3.55 6.72 0.13
CA ALA A 68 -4.28 5.47 0.39
C ALA A 68 -3.86 4.32 -0.51
N ARG A 69 -3.51 4.59 -1.77
CA ARG A 69 -3.10 3.55 -2.73
C ARG A 69 -1.79 2.93 -2.28
N ASN A 70 -0.82 3.76 -1.88
CA ASN A 70 0.46 3.28 -1.38
C ASN A 70 0.31 2.49 -0.08
N ALA A 71 -0.55 2.97 0.84
CA ALA A 71 -0.86 2.27 2.08
C ALA A 71 -1.44 0.86 1.81
N LEU A 72 -2.46 0.78 0.93
CA LEU A 72 -3.13 -0.48 0.60
C LEU A 72 -2.19 -1.46 -0.13
N ASN A 73 -1.35 -0.98 -1.05
CA ASN A 73 -0.37 -1.82 -1.73
C ASN A 73 0.68 -2.38 -0.75
N ALA A 74 1.14 -1.58 0.21
CA ALA A 74 2.08 -2.04 1.23
C ALA A 74 1.44 -3.10 2.15
N LEU A 75 0.18 -2.88 2.55
CA LEU A 75 -0.59 -3.87 3.29
C LEU A 75 -0.78 -5.17 2.50
N GLU A 76 -1.20 -5.09 1.23
CA GLU A 76 -1.34 -6.25 0.34
C GLU A 76 -0.04 -7.05 0.28
N LEU A 77 1.09 -6.39 0.01
CA LEU A 77 2.38 -7.05 -0.06
C LEU A 77 2.80 -7.66 1.27
N ALA A 78 2.53 -7.00 2.40
CA ALA A 78 2.79 -7.55 3.72
C ALA A 78 1.97 -8.83 3.98
N VAL A 79 0.68 -8.83 3.62
CA VAL A 79 -0.22 -9.97 3.78
C VAL A 79 0.14 -11.13 2.86
N GLU A 80 0.38 -10.87 1.58
CA GLU A 80 0.64 -11.91 0.58
C GLU A 80 2.06 -12.51 0.67
N SER A 81 3.03 -11.76 1.23
CA SER A 81 4.39 -12.27 1.45
C SER A 81 4.57 -12.99 2.79
N THR A 82 3.60 -12.88 3.70
CA THR A 82 3.67 -13.51 5.02
C THR A 82 2.87 -14.80 5.05
N LYS A 83 3.54 -15.91 5.38
CA LYS A 83 2.86 -17.19 5.53
C LYS A 83 2.04 -17.23 6.82
N GLU A 84 0.92 -17.91 6.75
CA GLU A 84 0.10 -18.24 7.91
C GLU A 84 0.89 -19.09 8.91
N ASP A 85 0.65 -18.85 10.20
CA ASP A 85 1.15 -19.72 11.26
C ASP A 85 0.36 -21.02 11.37
N LYS A 86 0.73 -21.90 12.31
CA LYS A 86 0.06 -23.20 12.51
C LYS A 86 -1.44 -23.09 12.87
N SER A 87 -1.90 -21.90 13.25
CA SER A 87 -3.30 -21.61 13.60
C SER A 87 -4.05 -20.92 12.46
N GLY A 88 -3.44 -20.74 11.29
CA GLY A 88 -4.03 -20.02 10.16
C GLY A 88 -4.00 -18.50 10.30
N VAL A 89 -3.14 -17.96 11.19
CA VAL A 89 -3.06 -16.51 11.43
C VAL A 89 -1.87 -15.91 10.68
N ILE A 90 -2.13 -14.84 9.93
CA ILE A 90 -1.09 -14.02 9.30
C ILE A 90 -0.68 -12.92 10.28
N LYS A 91 0.57 -12.98 10.76
CA LYS A 91 1.11 -12.00 11.72
C LYS A 91 2.03 -11.00 11.04
N ILE A 92 1.60 -9.76 10.96
CA ILE A 92 2.35 -8.66 10.36
C ILE A 92 3.08 -7.90 11.47
N SER A 93 4.38 -8.18 11.59
CA SER A 93 5.28 -7.45 12.49
C SER A 93 5.84 -6.20 11.84
N LEU A 94 6.50 -5.35 12.63
CA LEU A 94 7.17 -4.16 12.12
C LEU A 94 8.19 -4.48 11.02
N GLN A 95 8.93 -5.58 11.16
CA GLN A 95 9.90 -6.00 10.16
C GLN A 95 9.23 -6.34 8.83
N VAL A 96 8.12 -7.08 8.87
CA VAL A 96 7.33 -7.41 7.67
C VAL A 96 6.82 -6.13 7.00
N ALA A 97 6.30 -5.19 7.78
CA ALA A 97 5.84 -3.90 7.26
C ALA A 97 6.98 -3.11 6.59
N GLN A 98 8.16 -3.04 7.21
CA GLN A 98 9.35 -2.39 6.65
C GLN A 98 9.79 -3.05 5.33
N GLU A 99 9.84 -4.38 5.29
CA GLU A 99 10.23 -5.13 4.10
C GLU A 99 9.22 -4.97 2.96
N SER A 100 7.92 -4.90 3.25
CA SER A 100 6.89 -4.73 2.23
C SER A 100 7.08 -3.42 1.45
N ILE A 101 7.40 -2.33 2.13
CA ILE A 101 7.65 -1.03 1.52
C ILE A 101 8.96 -1.06 0.70
N GLN A 102 10.04 -1.61 1.27
CA GLN A 102 11.34 -1.66 0.59
C GLN A 102 11.30 -2.53 -0.67
N LYS A 103 10.69 -3.72 -0.59
CA LYS A 103 10.49 -4.61 -1.76
C LYS A 103 9.68 -3.90 -2.85
N ARG A 104 8.71 -3.06 -2.47
CA ARG A 104 7.96 -2.27 -3.47
C ARG A 104 8.80 -1.18 -4.10
N ALA A 105 9.59 -0.41 -3.33
CA ALA A 105 10.49 0.60 -3.88
C ALA A 105 11.42 -0.01 -4.93
N VAL A 106 12.01 -1.18 -4.64
CA VAL A 106 12.84 -1.94 -5.58
C VAL A 106 12.03 -2.43 -6.79
N SER A 107 10.79 -2.92 -6.58
CA SER A 107 9.92 -3.35 -7.69
C SER A 107 9.45 -2.20 -8.59
N TYR A 108 9.33 -0.97 -8.06
CA TYR A 108 8.89 0.21 -8.82
C TYR A 108 10.04 0.87 -9.59
N ASP A 109 11.25 0.85 -9.02
CA ASP A 109 12.50 1.26 -9.70
C ASP A 109 12.86 0.29 -10.85
N LYS A 110 12.37 -0.96 -10.75
CA LYS A 110 12.53 -2.03 -11.77
C LYS A 110 11.55 -1.96 -12.95
N ASN A 111 10.89 -0.83 -13.22
CA ASN A 111 10.18 -0.63 -14.49
C ASN A 111 11.14 -0.44 -15.71
N GLY A 112 12.34 -1.04 -15.63
CA GLY A 112 13.37 -1.05 -16.67
C GLY A 112 13.76 -2.44 -17.15
N ASP A 113 13.70 -3.50 -16.32
CA ASP A 113 13.80 -4.89 -16.77
C ASP A 113 13.62 -5.89 -15.62
N ASP A 114 13.21 -7.09 -16.00
CA ASP A 114 13.33 -8.37 -15.28
C ASP A 114 12.32 -8.73 -14.17
N HIS A 115 11.26 -9.37 -14.66
CA HIS A 115 10.92 -10.71 -14.19
C HIS A 115 12.16 -11.62 -14.24
N TYR A 116 12.80 -11.90 -13.12
CA TYR A 116 13.52 -13.13 -12.75
C TYR A 116 14.40 -12.81 -11.54
N ASP A 117 14.13 -13.44 -10.39
CA ASP A 117 15.17 -13.94 -9.46
C ASP A 117 14.55 -14.46 -8.16
N THR A 118 13.92 -15.63 -8.23
CA THR A 118 13.64 -16.43 -7.03
C THR A 118 14.13 -17.88 -7.17
N ILE A 119 15.18 -18.10 -7.99
CA ILE A 119 15.88 -19.40 -8.08
C ILE A 119 17.36 -19.29 -7.64
N SER A 120 17.93 -18.10 -7.45
CA SER A 120 19.36 -17.94 -7.14
C SER A 120 19.77 -18.27 -5.67
N ALA A 121 18.83 -18.60 -4.78
CA ALA A 121 19.14 -18.96 -3.39
C ALA A 121 19.21 -20.47 -3.10
N PHE A 122 18.98 -21.36 -4.09
CA PHE A 122 19.01 -22.82 -3.88
C PHE A 122 20.12 -23.57 -4.65
N ILE A 123 20.98 -22.86 -5.39
CA ILE A 123 22.13 -23.44 -6.11
C ILE A 123 23.43 -22.73 -5.67
N LYS A 124 23.62 -22.53 -4.37
CA LYS A 124 24.93 -22.29 -3.75
C LYS A 124 24.94 -22.86 -2.33
N SER A 125 24.65 -24.16 -2.22
CA SER A 125 25.05 -24.99 -1.08
C SER A 125 25.92 -26.14 -1.56
#